data_AF-A0A317V1L9-F1
#
_entry.id   AF-A0A317V1L9-F1
#
_cell.length_a   1.000
_cell.length_b   1.000
_cell.length_c   1.000
_cell.angle_alpha   90.00
_cell.angle_beta   90.00
_cell.angle_gamma   90.00
#
_symmetry.space_group_name_H-M   'P 1'
#
loop_
_entity.id
_entity.type
_entity.pdbx_description
1 polymer ?
#
loop_
_entity_poly.entity_id
_entity_poly.type
_entity_poly.pdbx_seq_one_letter_code
_entity_poly.pdbx_strand_id
1 'polypeptide(L)'
;MATSTSTSSATSTAVIEGFAIRRNNSCLSDEVSCGSTWETWHACCPSGSYCPGSKISIPNNVCCPSWTDCTSEIEDPPVCADNSWGLYNYTGYFCCPSSDDGFMVKDTVWVGCSAPDSPGNASYSALREIVTGYEYHRFNDINVDRHIGRFKYNIRANCHELEFW
;
A
#
# COMPACT_ATOMS: atom_id res chain seq x y z
N MET A 1 -9.57 41.89 27.16
CA MET A 1 -9.79 40.44 27.29
C MET A 1 -9.54 39.82 25.93
N ALA A 2 -8.38 39.20 25.73
CA ALA A 2 -8.06 38.46 24.52
C ALA A 2 -7.87 37.01 24.93
N THR A 3 -8.75 36.15 24.47
CA THR A 3 -8.72 34.70 24.67
C THR A 3 -7.79 34.10 23.61
N SER A 4 -6.63 33.61 24.04
CA SER A 4 -5.72 32.85 23.20
C SER A 4 -5.91 31.38 23.50
N THR A 5 -6.75 30.72 22.72
CA THR A 5 -6.87 29.26 22.69
C THR A 5 -5.61 28.71 22.03
N SER A 6 -4.65 28.23 22.81
CA SER A 6 -3.51 27.48 22.30
C SER A 6 -3.99 26.09 21.89
N THR A 7 -4.02 25.89 20.58
CA THR A 7 -4.24 24.63 19.88
C THR A 7 -3.37 23.53 20.46
N SER A 8 -4.00 22.54 21.09
CA SER A 8 -3.38 21.30 21.51
C SER A 8 -2.69 20.67 20.29
N SER A 9 -1.38 20.46 20.39
CA SER A 9 -0.63 19.66 19.44
C SER A 9 -1.28 18.28 19.36
N ALA A 10 -1.89 17.97 18.22
CA ALA A 10 -2.31 16.62 17.91
C ALA A 10 -1.07 15.75 17.98
N THR A 11 -1.06 14.80 18.91
CA THR A 11 -0.26 13.57 18.78
C THR A 11 -0.44 13.12 17.34
N SER A 12 0.64 13.11 16.55
CA SER A 12 0.60 12.63 15.17
C SER A 12 0.31 11.13 15.22
N THR A 13 -0.97 10.78 15.33
CA THR A 13 -1.47 9.50 14.85
C THR A 13 -1.13 9.50 13.37
N ALA A 14 -0.22 8.60 12.96
CA ALA A 14 0.04 8.38 11.55
C ALA A 14 -1.31 8.29 10.83
N VAL A 15 -1.51 9.14 9.83
CA VAL A 15 -2.77 9.18 9.10
C VAL A 15 -2.88 7.86 8.34
N ILE A 16 -3.86 7.03 8.70
CA ILE A 16 -4.11 5.75 8.04
C ILE A 16 -4.88 6.05 6.76
N GLU A 17 -4.15 6.22 5.66
CA GLU A 17 -4.68 6.64 4.37
C GLU A 17 -3.90 5.96 3.24
N GLY A 18 -4.59 5.32 2.29
CA GLY A 18 -3.96 4.59 1.19
C GLY A 18 -4.81 3.47 0.62
N PHE A 19 -4.26 2.69 -0.32
CA PHE A 19 -4.93 1.54 -0.90
C PHE A 19 -5.06 0.38 0.11
N ALA A 20 -6.18 -0.33 0.02
CA ALA A 20 -6.49 -1.46 0.90
C ALA A 20 -5.67 -2.72 0.55
N ILE A 21 -5.39 -3.55 1.56
CA ILE A 21 -4.78 -4.86 1.37
C ILE A 21 -5.80 -5.87 0.86
N ARG A 22 -5.33 -6.82 0.04
CA ARG A 22 -6.12 -7.99 -0.37
C ARG A 22 -5.86 -9.17 0.54
N ARG A 23 -6.91 -9.69 1.17
CA ARG A 23 -6.87 -10.88 2.03
C ARG A 23 -7.71 -11.98 1.41
N ASN A 24 -7.24 -13.22 1.53
CA ASN A 24 -8.03 -14.40 1.19
C ASN A 24 -8.87 -14.84 2.42
N ASN A 25 -10.15 -15.15 2.20
CA ASN A 25 -11.18 -15.54 3.16
C ASN A 25 -11.73 -14.43 4.06
N SER A 26 -10.89 -13.70 4.78
CA SER A 26 -11.35 -12.65 5.71
C SER A 26 -10.23 -11.68 6.04
N CYS A 27 -10.62 -10.48 6.49
CA CYS A 27 -9.70 -9.55 7.13
C CYS A 27 -9.21 -10.11 8.48
N LEU A 28 -8.05 -9.63 8.92
CA LEU A 28 -7.51 -9.94 10.25
C LEU A 28 -8.35 -9.30 11.35
N SER A 29 -8.14 -9.73 12.60
CA SER A 29 -8.89 -9.23 13.76
C SER A 29 -8.67 -7.74 14.05
N ASP A 30 -7.53 -7.21 13.63
CA ASP A 30 -7.10 -5.82 13.74
C ASP A 30 -7.29 -5.03 12.43
N GLU A 31 -8.04 -5.58 11.49
CA GLU A 31 -8.44 -4.92 10.25
C GLU A 31 -9.95 -4.66 10.21
N VAL A 32 -10.34 -3.68 9.41
CA VAL A 32 -11.73 -3.38 9.05
C VAL A 32 -12.01 -3.96 7.67
N SER A 33 -13.10 -4.72 7.55
CA SER A 33 -13.54 -5.24 6.25
C SER A 33 -14.21 -4.16 5.43
N CYS A 34 -13.69 -3.95 4.21
CA CYS A 34 -14.28 -3.07 3.21
C CYS A 34 -15.20 -3.82 2.23
N GLY A 35 -15.42 -5.12 2.44
CA GLY A 35 -16.29 -5.96 1.63
C GLY A 35 -15.55 -7.05 0.85
N SER A 36 -16.33 -8.00 0.32
CA SER A 36 -15.85 -8.99 -0.65
C SER A 36 -15.64 -8.31 -2.01
N THR A 37 -14.65 -8.80 -2.73
CA THR A 37 -14.20 -8.21 -3.99
C THR A 37 -14.33 -9.19 -5.15
N TRP A 38 -13.96 -10.45 -4.93
CA TRP A 38 -14.27 -11.58 -5.80
C TRP A 38 -14.10 -12.88 -5.03
N GLU A 39 -14.97 -13.87 -5.22
CA GLU A 39 -14.95 -15.14 -4.48
C GLU A 39 -14.76 -14.92 -2.96
N THR A 40 -13.70 -15.50 -2.38
CA THR A 40 -13.31 -15.37 -0.97
C THR A 40 -12.40 -14.17 -0.70
N TRP A 41 -12.10 -13.33 -1.68
CA TRP A 41 -11.16 -12.22 -1.55
C TRP A 41 -11.82 -10.97 -1.00
N HIS A 42 -11.18 -10.37 -0.02
CA HIS A 42 -11.63 -9.16 0.65
C HIS A 42 -10.63 -8.02 0.49
N ALA A 43 -11.16 -6.81 0.44
CA ALA A 43 -10.38 -5.61 0.70
C ALA A 43 -10.45 -5.29 2.19
N CYS A 44 -9.30 -5.06 2.79
CA CYS A 44 -9.17 -4.84 4.23
C CYS A 44 -8.35 -3.58 4.49
N CYS A 45 -8.73 -2.86 5.54
CA CYS A 45 -8.07 -1.63 5.94
C CYS A 45 -7.57 -1.74 7.38
N PRO A 46 -6.51 -1.01 7.78
CA PRO A 46 -6.08 -1.03 9.17
C PRO A 46 -7.16 -0.48 10.11
N SER A 47 -7.21 -0.99 11.34
CA SER A 47 -8.12 -0.49 12.38
C SER A 47 -8.02 1.02 12.55
N GLY A 48 -9.17 1.68 12.70
CA GLY A 48 -9.25 3.14 12.87
C GLY A 48 -9.41 3.94 11.57
N SER A 49 -9.38 3.28 10.42
CA SER A 49 -9.74 3.88 9.13
C SER A 49 -11.17 3.54 8.70
N TYR A 50 -11.61 4.16 7.60
CA TYR A 50 -12.92 3.97 6.99
C TYR A 50 -12.77 3.52 5.54
N CYS A 51 -13.77 2.80 5.03
CA CYS A 51 -13.81 2.35 3.63
C CYS A 51 -14.93 3.04 2.86
N PRO A 52 -14.72 4.23 2.25
CA PRO A 52 -15.78 4.92 1.49
C PRO A 52 -16.42 4.04 0.41
N GLY A 53 -15.64 3.14 -0.21
CA GLY A 53 -16.11 2.18 -1.23
C GLY A 53 -17.24 1.24 -0.80
N SER A 54 -17.45 1.07 0.51
CA SER A 54 -18.60 0.31 1.04
C SER A 54 -19.93 1.09 1.03
N LYS A 55 -19.89 2.42 0.84
CA LYS A 55 -21.05 3.31 0.85
C LYS A 55 -21.27 4.02 -0.49
N ILE A 56 -20.19 4.34 -1.18
CA ILE A 56 -20.19 5.03 -2.46
C ILE A 56 -19.37 4.25 -3.47
N SER A 57 -19.74 4.32 -4.74
CA SER A 57 -18.99 3.64 -5.80
C SER A 57 -17.72 4.43 -6.11
N ILE A 58 -16.57 3.85 -5.78
CA ILE A 58 -15.24 4.38 -6.11
C ILE A 58 -14.43 3.32 -6.88
N PRO A 59 -13.43 3.71 -7.69
CA PRO A 59 -12.73 2.78 -8.58
C PRO A 59 -11.95 1.68 -7.84
N ASN A 60 -11.36 2.00 -6.69
CA ASN A 60 -10.51 1.11 -5.91
C ASN A 60 -10.92 1.10 -4.44
N ASN A 61 -10.63 0.01 -3.72
CA ASN A 61 -10.83 -0.01 -2.27
C ASN A 61 -9.69 0.77 -1.61
N VAL A 62 -10.07 1.83 -0.90
CA VAL A 62 -9.14 2.74 -0.20
C VAL A 62 -9.54 2.82 1.27
N CYS A 63 -8.54 3.05 2.10
CA CYS A 63 -8.66 3.31 3.52
C CYS A 63 -8.49 4.80 3.71
N CYS A 64 -9.49 5.46 4.29
CA CYS A 64 -9.51 6.90 4.46
C CYS A 64 -9.65 7.28 5.94
N PRO A 65 -9.21 8.49 6.35
CA PRO A 65 -9.41 9.00 7.70
C PRO A 65 -10.88 9.26 8.05
N SER A 66 -11.77 9.28 7.06
CA SER A 66 -13.21 9.46 7.20
C SER A 66 -13.97 8.72 6.09
N TRP A 67 -15.30 8.79 6.09
CA TRP A 67 -16.13 8.21 5.02
C TRP A 67 -16.07 8.96 3.68
N THR A 68 -15.29 10.04 3.58
CA THR A 68 -15.04 10.77 2.34
C THR A 68 -14.02 10.03 1.48
N ASP A 69 -14.25 9.97 0.17
CA ASP A 69 -13.29 9.45 -0.79
C ASP A 69 -11.98 10.26 -0.74
N CYS A 70 -10.88 9.57 -0.48
CA CYS A 70 -9.53 10.12 -0.39
C CYS A 70 -8.62 9.65 -1.53
N THR A 71 -9.18 9.11 -2.61
CA THR A 71 -8.39 8.51 -3.71
C THR A 71 -7.44 9.54 -4.35
N SER A 72 -7.86 10.81 -4.47
CA SER A 72 -7.05 11.86 -5.08
C SER A 72 -5.79 12.24 -4.30
N GLU A 73 -5.81 11.99 -2.99
CA GLU A 73 -4.75 12.29 -2.05
C GLU A 73 -3.65 11.21 -2.04
N ILE A 74 -3.99 10.01 -2.52
CA ILE A 74 -3.13 8.82 -2.44
C ILE A 74 -2.74 8.26 -3.79
N GLU A 75 -3.09 8.89 -4.92
CA GLU A 75 -2.79 8.36 -6.25
C GLU A 75 -1.47 8.88 -6.83
N ASP A 76 -0.93 9.98 -6.29
CA ASP A 76 0.34 10.58 -6.71
C ASP A 76 1.16 11.14 -5.52
N PRO A 77 2.11 10.35 -4.97
CA PRO A 77 2.43 8.97 -5.35
C PRO A 77 1.42 7.97 -4.78
N PRO A 78 1.23 6.80 -5.45
CA PRO A 78 0.40 5.73 -4.93
C PRO A 78 0.99 5.12 -3.66
N VAL A 79 0.16 4.96 -2.61
CA VAL A 79 0.60 4.42 -1.31
C VAL A 79 -0.39 3.40 -0.72
N CYS A 80 0.14 2.44 0.03
CA CYS A 80 -0.66 1.54 0.85
C CYS A 80 -1.10 2.22 2.16
N ALA A 81 -2.28 1.85 2.66
CA ALA A 81 -2.80 2.40 3.91
C ALA A 81 -1.96 2.02 5.14
N ASP A 82 -1.22 0.92 5.04
CA ASP A 82 -0.16 0.54 5.95
C ASP A 82 1.13 0.44 5.14
N ASN A 83 2.16 1.14 5.58
CA ASN A 83 3.43 1.18 4.88
C ASN A 83 4.25 -0.10 5.01
N SER A 84 3.81 -1.05 5.87
CA SER A 84 4.37 -2.39 6.00
C SER A 84 4.03 -3.31 4.80
N TRP A 85 3.11 -2.86 3.94
CA TRP A 85 2.57 -3.62 2.80
C TRP A 85 3.23 -3.25 1.49
N GLY A 86 3.33 -4.23 0.60
CA GLY A 86 3.79 -4.05 -0.77
C GLY A 86 2.69 -3.51 -1.67
N LEU A 87 3.02 -2.53 -2.51
CA LEU A 87 2.08 -1.91 -3.46
C LEU A 87 2.17 -2.56 -4.85
N TYR A 88 1.03 -2.87 -5.44
CA TYR A 88 0.91 -3.47 -6.77
C TYR A 88 -0.13 -2.72 -7.62
N ASN A 89 -0.05 -2.85 -8.95
CA ASN A 89 -1.03 -2.31 -9.88
C ASN A 89 -1.33 -3.31 -10.99
N TYR A 90 -2.60 -3.45 -11.36
CA TYR A 90 -3.04 -4.17 -12.55
C TYR A 90 -4.09 -3.37 -13.35
N THR A 91 -5.32 -3.30 -12.83
CA THR A 91 -6.40 -2.42 -13.34
C THR A 91 -6.75 -1.32 -12.33
N GLY A 92 -5.88 -1.13 -11.33
CA GLY A 92 -6.10 -0.39 -10.10
C GLY A 92 -5.07 -0.82 -9.05
N TYR A 93 -4.75 0.08 -8.13
CA TYR A 93 -3.77 -0.17 -7.08
C TYR A 93 -4.36 -1.02 -5.95
N PHE A 94 -3.53 -1.88 -5.38
CA PHE A 94 -3.87 -2.70 -4.23
C PHE A 94 -2.60 -3.09 -3.47
N CYS A 95 -2.79 -3.53 -2.23
CA CYS A 95 -1.68 -3.89 -1.35
C CYS A 95 -1.67 -5.39 -1.03
N CYS A 96 -0.47 -5.91 -0.78
CA CYS A 96 -0.24 -7.26 -0.27
C CYS A 96 0.67 -7.24 0.97
N PRO A 97 0.61 -8.27 1.83
CA PRO A 97 1.60 -8.43 2.90
C PRO A 97 3.01 -8.41 2.30
N SER A 98 3.99 -7.86 3.01
CA SER A 98 5.39 -7.80 2.53
C SER A 98 6.06 -9.17 2.34
N SER A 99 5.43 -10.25 2.83
CA SER A 99 5.86 -11.63 2.60
C SER A 99 5.27 -12.28 1.35
N ASP A 100 4.32 -11.61 0.69
CA ASP A 100 3.49 -12.18 -0.36
C ASP A 100 3.61 -11.36 -1.65
N ASP A 101 3.50 -12.04 -2.78
CA ASP A 101 3.45 -11.41 -4.10
C ASP A 101 2.01 -11.13 -4.52
N GLY A 102 1.80 -9.96 -5.12
CA GLY A 102 0.56 -9.65 -5.81
C GLY A 102 0.43 -10.47 -7.09
N PHE A 103 -0.78 -10.94 -7.40
CA PHE A 103 -1.08 -11.62 -8.66
C PHE A 103 -2.35 -11.05 -9.31
N MET A 104 -2.47 -11.28 -10.62
CA MET A 104 -3.70 -11.10 -11.37
C MET A 104 -4.24 -12.44 -11.89
N VAL A 105 -5.56 -12.56 -12.02
CA VAL A 105 -6.19 -13.69 -12.71
C VAL A 105 -6.36 -13.34 -14.18
N LYS A 106 -5.83 -14.19 -15.06
CA LYS A 106 -5.84 -13.98 -16.52
C LYS A 106 -7.27 -13.83 -17.03
N ASP A 107 -7.43 -12.96 -18.02
CA ASP A 107 -8.72 -12.64 -18.67
C ASP A 107 -9.79 -12.08 -17.72
N THR A 108 -9.39 -11.53 -16.56
CA THR A 108 -10.27 -10.86 -15.60
C THR A 108 -9.64 -9.56 -15.10
N VAL A 109 -10.32 -8.86 -14.18
CA VAL A 109 -9.77 -7.71 -13.42
C VAL A 109 -9.42 -8.09 -11.97
N TRP A 110 -9.43 -9.39 -11.65
CA TRP A 110 -9.27 -9.89 -10.29
C TRP A 110 -7.80 -9.93 -9.88
N VAL A 111 -7.57 -9.55 -8.62
CA VAL A 111 -6.24 -9.47 -8.01
C VAL A 111 -6.25 -10.09 -6.63
N GLY A 112 -5.12 -10.62 -6.20
CA GLY A 112 -4.92 -11.18 -4.87
C GLY A 112 -3.45 -11.24 -4.48
N CYS A 113 -3.17 -11.82 -3.33
CA CYS A 113 -1.83 -11.97 -2.77
C CYS A 113 -1.53 -13.46 -2.56
N SER A 114 -0.38 -13.94 -2.98
CA SER A 114 0.03 -15.33 -2.79
C SER A 114 1.44 -15.39 -2.26
N ALA A 115 1.77 -16.47 -1.55
CA ALA A 115 3.16 -16.74 -1.21
C ALA A 115 4.04 -16.68 -2.48
N PRO A 116 5.26 -16.12 -2.40
CA PRO A 116 6.10 -15.78 -3.56
C PRO A 116 6.51 -16.98 -4.41
N ASP A 117 6.58 -18.17 -3.80
CA ASP A 117 6.90 -19.42 -4.49
C ASP A 117 5.64 -20.19 -4.95
N SER A 118 4.45 -19.59 -4.85
CA SER A 118 3.25 -20.19 -5.44
C SER A 118 3.41 -20.16 -6.95
N PRO A 119 3.53 -21.31 -7.64
CA PRO A 119 4.10 -21.39 -8.99
C PRO A 119 3.28 -20.71 -10.11
N GLY A 120 2.23 -19.96 -9.78
CA GLY A 120 1.16 -19.73 -10.72
C GLY A 120 0.40 -21.04 -10.92
N ASN A 121 -0.93 -21.02 -10.90
CA ASN A 121 -1.62 -21.97 -11.76
C ASN A 121 -1.74 -21.31 -13.15
N ALA A 122 -2.11 -22.07 -14.18
CA ALA A 122 -2.25 -21.51 -15.53
C ALA A 122 -3.23 -20.31 -15.60
N SER A 123 -4.07 -20.11 -14.57
CA SER A 123 -5.09 -19.08 -14.46
C SER A 123 -4.62 -17.76 -13.83
N TYR A 124 -3.45 -17.68 -13.19
CA TYR A 124 -2.94 -16.40 -12.64
C TYR A 124 -1.47 -16.12 -12.99
N SER A 125 -1.08 -14.85 -12.89
CA SER A 125 0.30 -14.38 -13.11
C SER A 125 0.72 -13.45 -11.99
N ALA A 126 1.95 -13.61 -11.48
CA ALA A 126 2.53 -12.69 -10.52
C ALA A 126 2.72 -11.30 -11.15
N LEU A 127 2.59 -10.27 -10.32
CA LEU A 127 2.76 -8.87 -10.67
C LEU A 127 4.08 -8.36 -10.10
N ARG A 128 4.59 -7.29 -10.72
CA ARG A 128 5.76 -6.58 -10.20
C ARG A 128 5.34 -5.66 -9.06
N GLU A 129 6.00 -5.79 -7.92
CA GLU A 129 5.87 -4.85 -6.81
C GLU A 129 6.40 -3.46 -7.21
N ILE A 130 5.65 -2.41 -6.84
CA ILE A 130 5.94 -1.00 -7.16
C ILE A 130 6.72 -0.35 -6.01
N VAL A 131 6.26 -0.57 -4.78
CA VAL A 131 6.86 -0.05 -3.55
C VAL A 131 6.93 -1.19 -2.54
N THR A 132 8.11 -1.38 -1.95
CA THR A 132 8.31 -2.38 -0.90
C THR A 132 7.79 -1.87 0.44
N GLY A 133 7.17 -2.77 1.21
CA GLY A 133 6.52 -2.48 2.49
C GLY A 133 7.42 -2.02 3.64
N TYR A 134 8.57 -1.39 3.43
CA TYR A 134 9.34 -0.73 4.51
C TYR A 134 10.15 0.48 4.00
N GLU A 135 9.98 0.88 2.75
CA GLU A 135 10.77 1.96 2.14
C GLU A 135 10.21 3.37 2.37
N TYR A 136 8.96 3.52 2.83
CA TYR A 136 8.36 4.86 2.97
C TYR A 136 8.96 5.69 4.13
N HIS A 137 9.50 5.05 5.17
CA HIS A 137 10.16 5.78 6.27
C HIS A 137 11.64 6.11 6.02
N ARG A 138 12.29 5.51 5.02
CA ARG A 138 13.73 5.75 4.80
C ARG A 138 14.09 7.03 4.04
N PHE A 139 13.11 7.81 3.59
CA PHE A 139 13.36 9.09 2.90
C PHE A 139 13.02 10.34 3.72
N ASN A 140 12.26 10.23 4.82
CA ASN A 140 11.87 11.39 5.65
C ASN A 140 12.70 11.56 6.94
N ASP A 141 13.52 10.58 7.33
CA ASP A 141 14.47 10.71 8.46
C ASP A 141 15.85 11.25 8.06
N ILE A 142 16.03 11.68 6.81
CA ILE A 142 17.14 12.59 6.50
C ILE A 142 16.69 13.99 6.93
N ASN A 143 16.73 14.22 8.25
CA ASN A 143 17.00 15.56 8.74
C ASN A 143 18.24 16.03 7.98
N VAL A 144 18.02 16.99 7.07
CA VAL A 144 19.07 17.74 6.39
C VAL A 144 19.76 18.55 7.48
N ASP A 145 20.60 17.88 8.27
CA ASP A 145 21.62 18.57 9.03
C ASP A 145 22.58 19.08 7.98
N ARG A 146 22.40 20.37 7.70
CA ARG A 146 23.18 21.17 6.79
C ARG A 146 24.61 21.11 7.30
N HIS A 147 25.42 20.15 6.86
CA HIS A 147 26.85 20.27 6.58
C HIS A 147 27.45 18.94 6.06
N ILE A 148 28.07 19.03 4.87
CA ILE A 148 29.05 18.11 4.27
C ILE A 148 28.50 16.93 3.47
N GLY A 149 28.72 16.99 2.15
CA GLY A 149 28.99 15.79 1.33
C GLY A 149 28.06 15.56 0.15
N ARG A 150 28.42 16.12 -1.02
CA ARG A 150 27.81 15.79 -2.32
C ARG A 150 27.84 14.28 -2.59
N PHE A 151 26.68 13.64 -2.74
CA PHE A 151 26.54 12.41 -3.51
C PHE A 151 25.64 12.65 -4.72
N LYS A 152 26.28 12.77 -5.90
CA LYS A 152 25.61 12.68 -7.19
C LYS A 152 25.28 11.19 -7.42
N TYR A 153 24.01 10.83 -7.43
CA TYR A 153 23.59 9.52 -7.93
C TYR A 153 23.83 9.45 -9.43
N ASN A 154 24.69 8.53 -9.85
CA ASN A 154 24.90 8.19 -11.26
C ASN A 154 24.19 6.86 -11.50
N ILE A 155 23.03 6.93 -12.15
CA ILE A 155 22.29 5.75 -12.60
C ILE A 155 23.12 5.10 -13.71
N ARG A 156 23.69 3.93 -13.44
CA ARG A 156 24.09 2.99 -14.49
C ARG A 156 23.71 1.57 -14.08
N ALA A 157 22.80 1.02 -14.88
CA ALA A 157 22.51 -0.40 -14.99
C ALA A 157 23.78 -1.23 -15.16
N ASN A 158 23.79 -2.45 -14.61
CA ASN A 158 23.97 -3.71 -15.34
C ASN A 158 23.99 -4.89 -14.36
N CYS A 159 23.03 -5.81 -14.53
CA CYS A 159 23.10 -7.17 -14.00
C CYS A 159 24.06 -7.99 -14.87
N HIS A 160 25.09 -8.57 -14.25
CA HIS A 160 25.88 -9.76 -14.62
C HIS A 160 27.05 -9.76 -13.60
N GLU A 161 27.43 -10.81 -12.89
CA GLU A 161 27.43 -12.24 -13.17
C GLU A 161 27.73 -13.00 -11.85
N LEU A 162 27.26 -14.25 -11.77
CA LEU A 162 27.47 -15.17 -10.66
C LEU A 162 28.93 -15.67 -10.66
N GLU A 163 29.61 -15.64 -9.52
CA GLU A 163 30.93 -16.27 -9.36
C GLU A 163 30.80 -17.78 -9.12
N PHE A 164 31.52 -18.58 -9.92
CA PHE A 164 31.95 -19.93 -9.56
C PHE A 164 33.41 -20.15 -10.02
N TRP A 165 34.29 -20.21 -9.01
CA TRP A 165 35.69 -20.67 -8.95
C TRP A 165 36.75 -19.99 -9.82
#